data_AF-A0A6N3D3Z2-F1
#
_entry.id   AF-A0A6N3D3Z2-F1
#
_cell.length_a   1.000
_cell.length_b   1.000
_cell.length_c   1.000
_cell.angle_alpha   90.00
_cell.angle_beta   90.00
_cell.angle_gamma   90.00
#
_symmetry.space_group_name_H-M   'P 1'
#
loop_
_entity.id
_entity.type
_entity.pdbx_description
1 polymer ?
#
loop_
_entity_poly.entity_id
_entity_poly.type
_entity_poly.pdbx_seq_one_letter_code
_entity_poly.pdbx_strand_id
1 'polypeptide(L)'
;MKITKLNNFLKNCTLRNDEENGYLLSFNGGVFQLNEVSSEIILSIENGKNKKEIAEEISIKYQVSIKDVEKDIDEFLKQLTKMGLY
;
A
#
# COMPACT_ATOMS: atom_id res chain seq x y z
N MET A 1 -17.77 4.24 -5.42
CA MET A 1 -16.79 4.39 -4.31
C MET A 1 -16.77 3.15 -3.44
N LYS A 2 -15.60 2.49 -3.32
CA LYS A 2 -15.38 1.35 -2.40
C LYS A 2 -14.45 1.78 -1.26
N ILE A 3 -14.83 1.51 -0.02
CA ILE A 3 -14.05 1.85 1.18
C ILE A 3 -13.65 0.55 1.88
N THR A 4 -12.36 0.39 2.15
CA THR A 4 -11.78 -0.75 2.87
C THR A 4 -11.15 -0.25 4.16
N LYS A 5 -11.61 -0.75 5.31
CA LYS A 5 -10.94 -0.53 6.59
C LYS A 5 -9.75 -1.48 6.69
N LEU A 6 -8.58 -0.93 7.03
CA LEU A 6 -7.35 -1.68 7.16
C LEU A 6 -7.16 -2.08 8.64
N ASN A 7 -6.93 -3.36 8.89
CA ASN A 7 -6.85 -3.96 10.21
C ASN A 7 -5.44 -4.44 10.57
N ASN A 8 -4.57 -4.65 9.57
CA ASN A 8 -3.19 -5.10 9.80
C ASN A 8 -2.18 -3.95 9.94
N PHE A 9 -2.66 -2.73 10.23
CA PHE A 9 -1.83 -1.55 10.45
C PHE A 9 -1.96 -1.08 11.90
N LEU A 10 -0.91 -0.42 12.42
CA LEU A 10 -0.82 -0.03 13.84
C LEU A 10 -1.94 0.91 14.30
N LYS A 11 -2.57 1.63 13.38
CA LYS A 11 -3.65 2.56 13.67
C LYS A 11 -4.80 2.38 12.69
N ASN A 12 -5.99 2.81 13.10
CA ASN A 12 -7.18 2.81 12.25
C ASN A 12 -6.92 3.64 10.99
N CYS A 13 -6.80 2.98 9.85
CA CYS A 13 -6.69 3.60 8.55
C CYS A 13 -7.71 3.01 7.58
N THR A 14 -8.01 3.78 6.54
CA THR A 14 -9.03 3.42 5.56
C THR A 14 -8.52 3.73 4.17
N LEU A 15 -8.60 2.74 3.28
CA LEU A 15 -8.32 2.90 1.86
C LEU A 15 -9.63 3.13 1.12
N ARG A 16 -9.69 4.17 0.30
CA ARG A 16 -10.83 4.46 -0.57
C ARG A 16 -10.38 4.39 -2.02
N ASN A 17 -11.20 3.79 -2.87
CA ASN A 17 -11.06 3.93 -4.32
C ASN A 17 -12.19 4.84 -4.82
N ASP A 18 -11.77 6.01 -5.30
CA ASP A 18 -12.60 7.07 -5.83
C ASP A 18 -12.36 7.17 -7.35
N GLU A 19 -13.43 7.20 -8.14
CA GLU A 19 -13.32 7.16 -9.60
C GLU A 19 -12.62 8.40 -10.19
N GLU A 20 -12.70 9.54 -9.50
CA GLU A 20 -12.07 10.80 -9.95
C GLU A 20 -10.67 10.98 -9.35
N ASN A 21 -10.47 10.55 -8.10
CA ASN A 21 -9.27 10.86 -7.32
C ASN A 21 -8.30 9.67 -7.16
N GLY A 22 -8.69 8.48 -7.62
CA GLY A 22 -7.91 7.24 -7.50
C GLY A 22 -7.91 6.70 -6.07
N TYR A 23 -6.76 6.15 -5.64
CA TYR A 23 -6.63 5.54 -4.32
C TYR A 23 -6.28 6.57 -3.25
N LEU A 24 -7.08 6.63 -2.20
CA LEU A 24 -6.90 7.57 -1.08
C LEU A 24 -6.73 6.81 0.23
N LEU A 25 -5.60 7.03 0.91
CA LEU A 25 -5.35 6.54 2.27
C LEU A 25 -5.75 7.62 3.28
N SER A 26 -6.70 7.30 4.15
CA SER A 26 -7.13 8.17 5.23
C SER A 26 -6.59 7.67 6.56
N PHE A 27 -5.88 8.55 7.27
CA PHE A 27 -5.28 8.23 8.54
C PHE A 27 -5.07 9.50 9.39
N ASN A 28 -5.48 9.44 10.67
CA ASN A 28 -5.27 10.51 11.65
C ASN A 28 -5.75 11.91 11.20
N GLY A 29 -6.89 11.98 10.51
CA GLY A 29 -7.42 13.22 9.95
C GLY A 29 -6.75 13.70 8.65
N GLY A 30 -5.67 13.06 8.22
CA GLY A 30 -5.01 13.28 6.94
C GLY A 30 -5.56 12.38 5.83
N VAL A 31 -5.48 12.86 4.59
CA VAL A 31 -5.79 12.11 3.37
C VAL A 31 -4.57 12.19 2.45
N PHE A 32 -4.09 11.03 2.02
CA PHE A 32 -2.93 10.88 1.14
C PHE A 32 -3.37 10.18 -0.13
N GLN A 33 -3.02 10.75 -1.29
CA GLN A 33 -3.23 10.09 -2.56
C GLN A 33 -2.14 9.04 -2.78
N LEU A 34 -2.55 7.87 -3.22
CA LEU A 34 -1.67 6.76 -3.56
C LEU A 34 -1.70 6.54 -5.06
N ASN A 35 -0.55 6.14 -5.61
CA ASN A 35 -0.53 5.56 -6.94
C ASN A 35 -1.06 4.10 -6.88
N GLU A 36 -1.23 3.49 -8.06
CA GLU A 36 -1.74 2.11 -8.18
C GLU A 36 -0.87 1.10 -7.43
N VAL A 37 0.46 1.19 -7.58
CA VAL A 37 1.40 0.24 -6.95
C VAL A 37 1.37 0.33 -5.42
N SER A 38 1.38 1.55 -4.87
CA SER A 38 1.26 1.78 -3.42
C SER A 38 -0.05 1.23 -2.86
N SER A 39 -1.16 1.36 -3.59
CA SER A 39 -2.45 0.83 -3.12
C SER A 39 -2.47 -0.70 -3.13
N GLU A 40 -1.86 -1.34 -4.12
CA GLU A 40 -1.68 -2.79 -4.18
C GLU A 40 -0.80 -3.33 -3.05
N ILE A 41 0.30 -2.62 -2.71
CA ILE A 41 1.14 -2.98 -1.58
C ILE A 41 0.32 -2.93 -0.28
N ILE A 42 -0.44 -1.85 -0.04
CA ILE A 42 -1.29 -1.73 1.15
C ILE A 42 -2.32 -2.86 1.21
N LEU A 43 -3.02 -3.14 0.11
CA LEU A 43 -4.02 -4.22 0.07
C LEU A 43 -3.37 -5.58 0.31
N SER A 44 -2.16 -5.81 -0.18
CA SER A 44 -1.46 -7.08 0.01
C SER A 44 -1.01 -7.27 1.46
N ILE A 45 -0.54 -6.21 2.12
CA ILE A 45 -0.25 -6.20 3.57
C ILE A 45 -1.53 -6.47 4.37
N GLU A 46 -2.65 -5.85 3.99
CA GLU A 46 -3.95 -6.10 4.63
C GLU A 46 -4.40 -7.55 4.45
N ASN A 47 -4.07 -8.19 3.34
CA ASN A 47 -4.33 -9.60 3.11
C ASN A 47 -3.30 -10.53 3.79
N GLY A 48 -2.36 -10.00 4.56
CA GLY A 48 -1.38 -10.77 5.33
C GLY A 48 -0.18 -11.28 4.52
N LYS A 49 0.03 -10.77 3.30
CA LYS A 49 1.18 -11.16 2.47
C LYS A 49 2.47 -10.56 3.00
N ASN A 50 3.55 -11.32 2.90
CA ASN A 50 4.88 -10.86 3.25
C ASN A 50 5.55 -10.12 2.06
N LYS A 51 6.64 -9.39 2.34
CA LYS A 51 7.34 -8.57 1.33
C LYS A 51 7.70 -9.36 0.06
N LYS A 52 8.15 -10.60 0.20
CA LYS A 52 8.59 -11.42 -0.93
C LYS A 52 7.42 -11.77 -1.84
N GLU A 53 6.30 -12.19 -1.26
CA GLU A 53 5.06 -12.47 -2.01
C GLU A 53 4.57 -11.23 -2.76
N ILE A 54 4.58 -10.07 -2.09
CA ILE A 54 4.18 -8.79 -2.70
C ILE A 54 5.11 -8.44 -3.87
N ALA A 55 6.42 -8.60 -3.69
CA ALA A 55 7.40 -8.28 -4.71
C ALA A 55 7.27 -9.18 -5.94
N GLU A 56 7.04 -10.47 -5.74
CA GLU A 56 6.80 -11.44 -6.82
C GLU A 56 5.55 -11.06 -7.64
N GLU A 57 4.43 -10.75 -6.97
CA GLU A 57 3.18 -10.38 -7.65
C GLU A 57 3.31 -9.11 -8.49
N ILE A 58 3.89 -8.05 -7.91
CA ILE A 58 4.08 -6.77 -8.61
C ILE A 58 5.10 -6.94 -9.75
N SER A 59 6.19 -7.68 -9.52
CA SER A 59 7.19 -7.96 -10.56
C SER A 59 6.58 -8.66 -11.77
N ILE A 60 5.74 -9.67 -11.55
CA ILE A 60 5.03 -10.40 -12.61
C ILE A 60 4.02 -9.49 -13.31
N LYS A 61 3.20 -8.75 -12.55
CA LYS A 61 2.13 -7.89 -13.10
C LYS A 61 2.69 -6.79 -13.99
N TYR A 62 3.75 -6.11 -13.54
CA TYR A 62 4.32 -4.95 -14.23
C TYR A 62 5.53 -5.29 -15.12
N GLN A 63 5.94 -6.55 -15.18
CA GLN A 63 7.11 -7.02 -15.95
C GLN A 63 8.40 -6.26 -15.59
N VAL A 64 8.59 -6.00 -14.30
CA VAL A 64 9.76 -5.30 -13.75
C VAL A 64 10.61 -6.23 -12.90
N SER A 65 11.87 -5.88 -12.69
CA SER A 65 12.80 -6.64 -11.85
C SER A 65 12.32 -6.73 -10.41
N ILE A 66 12.21 -7.94 -9.86
CA ILE A 66 11.84 -8.17 -8.46
C ILE A 66 12.75 -7.41 -7.48
N LYS A 67 14.04 -7.27 -7.80
CA LYS A 67 14.99 -6.54 -6.94
C LYS A 67 14.68 -5.05 -6.85
N ASP A 68 14.11 -4.46 -7.89
CA ASP A 68 13.75 -3.05 -7.89
C ASP A 68 12.42 -2.85 -7.16
N VAL A 69 11.46 -3.77 -7.36
CA VAL A 69 10.22 -3.81 -6.57
C VAL A 69 10.49 -3.97 -5.07
N GLU A 70 11.42 -4.84 -4.67
CA GLU A 70 11.80 -5.00 -3.26
C GLU A 70 12.33 -3.70 -2.65
N LYS A 71 13.12 -2.92 -3.40
CA LYS A 71 13.61 -1.61 -2.95
C LYS A 71 12.46 -0.61 -2.81
N ASP A 72 11.57 -0.56 -3.79
CA ASP A 72 10.42 0.34 -3.78
C ASP A 72 9.48 0.03 -2.60
N ILE A 73 9.25 -1.26 -2.32
CA ILE A 73 8.49 -1.70 -1.15
C ILE A 73 9.21 -1.27 0.14
N ASP A 74 10.52 -1.49 0.25
CA ASP A 74 11.29 -1.09 1.43
C ASP A 74 11.26 0.43 1.66
N GLU A 75 11.34 1.23 0.60
CA GLU A 75 11.20 2.69 0.68
C GLU A 75 9.80 3.11 1.12
N PHE A 76 8.77 2.48 0.58
CA PHE A 76 7.39 2.74 0.94
C PHE A 76 7.08 2.36 2.40
N LEU A 77 7.53 1.19 2.85
CA LEU A 77 7.39 0.76 4.24
C LEU A 77 8.10 1.73 5.20
N LYS A 78 9.29 2.24 4.84
CA LYS A 78 9.97 3.28 5.62
C LYS A 78 9.14 4.56 5.75
N GLN A 79 8.43 4.96 4.70
CA GLN A 79 7.53 6.13 4.76
C GLN A 79 6.35 5.85 5.70
N LEU A 80 5.73 4.67 5.61
CA LEU A 80 4.65 4.26 6.50
C LEU A 80 5.10 4.20 7.97
N THR A 81 6.29 3.69 8.25
CA THR A 81 6.87 3.67 9.60
C THR A 81 7.14 5.08 10.13
N LYS A 82 7.65 6.00 9.30
CA LYS A 82 7.80 7.42 9.69
C LYS A 82 6.47 8.08 10.04
N MET A 83 5.37 7.64 9.40
CA MET A 83 4.01 8.10 9.69
C MET A 83 3.38 7.39 10.91
N GLY A 84 4.06 6.38 11.47
CA GLY A 84 3.56 5.56 12.57
C GLY A 84 2.39 4.64 12.18
N LEU A 85 2.36 4.19 10.92
CA LEU A 85 1.34 3.31 10.35
C LEU A 85 1.75 1.83 10.33
N TYR A 86 3.05 1.55 10.23
CA TYR A 86 3.66 0.23 10.09
C TYR A 86 4.85 0.12 11.05
#